data_AF-A0A4R7GLN5-F1
#
_entry.id   AF-A0A4R7GLN5-F1
#
_cell.length_a   1.000
_cell.length_b   1.000
_cell.length_c   1.000
_cell.angle_alpha   90.00
_cell.angle_beta   90.00
_cell.angle_gamma   90.00
#
_symmetry.space_group_name_H-M   'P 1'
#
loop_
_entity.id
_entity.type
_entity.pdbx_description
1 polymer ?
#
loop_
_entity_poly.entity_id
_entity_poly.type
_entity_poly.pdbx_seq_one_letter_code
_entity_poly.pdbx_strand_id
1 'polypeptide(L)' 'MNEFQKIWLDAYRGWLKSVSPEGELHPTDYTAAREHADSVLSSLLKAGEMN' A
#
# COMPACT_ATOMS: atom_id res chain seq x y z
N MET A 1 -0.07 4.59 -16.01
CA MET A 1 0.32 4.27 -14.61
C MET A 1 1.73 3.71 -14.65
N ASN A 2 2.69 4.39 -14.03
CA ASN A 2 4.09 3.96 -13.97
C ASN A 2 4.27 2.78 -12.98
N GLU A 3 5.46 2.20 -12.93
CA GLU A 3 5.75 1.02 -12.11
C GLU A 3 5.56 1.28 -10.61
N PHE A 4 6.06 2.41 -10.10
CA PHE A 4 5.87 2.80 -8.70
C PHE A 4 4.39 2.98 -8.33
N GLN A 5 3.59 3.56 -9.23
CA GLN A 5 2.14 3.69 -9.04
C GLN A 5 1.43 2.32 -9.02
N LYS A 6 1.91 1.32 -9.78
CA LYS A 6 1.39 -0.04 -9.73
C LYS A 6 1.71 -0.70 -8.39
N ILE A 7 2.96 -0.65 -7.96
CA ILE A 7 3.42 -1.20 -6.68
C ILE A 7 2.63 -0.60 -5.52
N TRP A 8 2.47 0.72 -5.51
CA TRP A 8 1.70 1.42 -4.49
C TRP A 8 0.24 0.96 -4.47
N LEU A 9 -0.40 0.86 -5.64
CA LEU A 9 -1.80 0.45 -5.74
C LEU A 9 -2.01 -1.00 -5.31
N ASP A 10 -1.05 -1.88 -5.61
CA ASP A 10 -1.10 -3.28 -5.21
C ASP A 10 -0.94 -3.44 -3.69
N ALA A 11 -0.02 -2.69 -3.06
CA ALA A 11 0.13 -2.66 -1.61
C ALA A 11 -1.13 -2.14 -0.90
N TYR A 12 -1.69 -1.04 -1.40
CA TYR A 12 -2.92 -0.45 -0.90
C TYR A 12 -4.10 -1.44 -0.95
N ARG A 13 -4.31 -2.09 -2.11
CA ARG A 13 -5.39 -3.07 -2.29
C ARG A 13 -5.15 -4.35 -1.49
N GLY A 14 -3.90 -4.78 -1.37
CA GLY A 14 -3.50 -5.93 -0.55
C GLY A 14 -3.90 -5.73 0.91
N TRP A 15 -3.58 -4.55 1.47
CA TRP A 15 -3.98 -4.20 2.83
C TRP A 15 -5.49 -4.20 3.02
N LEU A 16 -6.24 -3.52 2.14
CA LEU A 16 -7.71 -3.48 2.25
C LEU A 16 -8.34 -4.87 2.23
N LYS A 17 -7.84 -5.77 1.37
CA LYS A 17 -8.29 -7.17 1.32
C LYS A 17 -7.96 -7.93 2.61
N SER A 18 -6.81 -7.65 3.24
CA SER A 18 -6.43 -8.36 4.46
C SER A 18 -7.20 -7.91 5.70
N VAL A 19 -7.51 -6.62 5.79
CA VAL A 19 -8.23 -6.06 6.96
C VAL A 19 -9.75 -6.19 6.83
N SER A 20 -10.25 -6.41 5.61
CA SER A 20 -11.66 -6.67 5.35
C SER A 20 -11.87 -7.95 4.53
N PRO A 21 -11.71 -9.13 5.16
CA PRO A 21 -11.94 -10.41 4.49
C PRO A 21 -13.39 -10.59 4.04
N GLU A 22 -14.34 -9.99 4.78
CA GLU A 22 -15.78 -10.06 4.52
C GLU A 22 -16.33 -8.87 3.74
N GLY A 23 -15.50 -7.89 3.38
CA GLY A 23 -15.86 -6.75 2.54
C GLY A 23 -16.45 -5.54 3.28
N GLU A 24 -16.59 -5.60 4.61
CA GLU A 24 -16.92 -4.45 5.44
C GLU A 24 -15.66 -3.61 5.70
N LEU A 25 -15.55 -2.46 5.02
CA LEU A 25 -14.46 -1.51 5.22
C LEU A 25 -14.91 -0.38 6.15
N HIS A 26 -14.13 -0.14 7.20
CA HIS A 26 -14.28 1.04 8.03
C HIS A 26 -13.52 2.23 7.40
N PRO A 27 -14.00 3.48 7.54
CA PRO A 27 -13.30 4.66 7.00
C PRO A 27 -11.82 4.80 7.43
N THR A 28 -11.44 4.22 8.57
CA THR A 28 -10.05 4.21 9.04
C THR A 28 -9.14 3.26 8.25
N ASP A 29 -9.72 2.24 7.61
CA ASP A 29 -8.97 1.26 6.81
C ASP A 29 -8.36 1.90 5.57
N TYR A 30 -9.03 2.92 5.02
CA TYR A 30 -8.47 3.76 3.95
C TYR A 30 -7.17 4.44 4.39
N THR A 31 -7.16 5.06 5.57
CA THR A 31 -5.98 5.78 6.08
C THR A 31 -4.84 4.80 6.34
N ALA A 32 -5.14 3.67 7.00
CA ALA A 32 -4.14 2.63 7.27
C ALA A 32 -3.58 2.00 5.99
N ALA A 33 -4.44 1.73 4.99
CA ALA A 33 -4.01 1.19 3.70
C ALA A 33 -3.10 2.17 2.95
N ARG A 34 -3.41 3.48 3.01
CA ARG A 34 -2.58 4.53 2.42
C ARG A 34 -1.20 4.59 3.08
N GLU A 35 -1.16 4.64 4.41
CA GLU A 35 0.09 4.66 5.19
C GLU A 35 0.95 3.41 4.93
N HIS A 36 0.31 2.24 4.82
CA HIS A 36 0.99 1.01 4.44
C HIS A 36 1.62 1.10 3.05
N ALA A 37 0.84 1.53 2.05
CA ALA A 37 1.33 1.67 0.68
C ALA A 37 2.47 2.69 0.55
N ASP A 38 2.38 3.81 1.27
CA ASP A 38 3.43 4.83 1.34
C ASP A 38 4.72 4.28 1.98
N SER A 39 4.59 3.46 3.04
CA SER A 39 5.71 2.81 3.70
C SER A 39 6.42 1.79 2.80
N VAL A 40 5.66 0.97 2.06
CA VAL A 40 6.20 0.00 1.10
C VAL A 40 6.97 0.71 -0.01
N LEU A 41 6.37 1.74 -0.62
CA LEU A 41 7.02 2.49 -1.69
C LEU A 41 8.29 3.20 -1.18
N SER A 42 8.22 3.84 -0.01
CA SER A 42 9.38 4.50 0.61
C SER A 42 10.53 3.52 0.89
N SER A 43 10.21 2.30 1.30
CA SER A 43 11.21 1.27 1.58
C SER A 43 11.91 0.79 0.30
N LEU A 44 11.17 0.65 -0.80
CA LEU A 44 11.70 0.28 -2.10
C LEU A 44 12.60 1.37 -2.70
N LEU A 45 12.19 2.64 -2.58
CA LEU A 45 13.02 3.76 -3.02
C LEU A 45 14.35 3.81 -2.25
N LYS A 46 14.31 3.69 -0.93
CA LYS A 46 15.52 3.63 -0.10
C LYS A 46 16.42 2.44 -0.45
N ALA A 47 15.84 1.27 -0.73
CA ALA A 47 16.60 0.10 -1.16
C ALA A 47 17.24 0.30 -2.55
N GLY A 48 16.61 1.07 -3.43
CA GLY A 48 17.15 1.45 -4.73
C GLY A 48 18.28 2.49 -4.64
N GLU A 49 18.25 3.40 -3.67
CA GLU A 49 19.30 4.42 -3.44
C GLU A 49 20.58 3.85 -2.83
N MET A 50 20.51 2.68 -2.17
CA MET A 50 21.67 2.01 -1.57
C MET A 50 22.44 1.12 -2.57
N ASN A 51 22.00 1.03 -3.83
CA ASN A 51 22.61 0.22 -4.89
C ASN A 51 23.35 1.07 -5.93
#